data_AF-A0A966WZE1-F1
#
_entry.id   AF-A0A966WZE1-F1
#
_cell.length_a   1.000
_cell.length_b   1.000
_cell.length_c   1.000
_cell.angle_alpha   90.00
_cell.angle_beta   90.00
_cell.angle_gamma   90.00
#
_symmetry.space_group_name_H-M   'P 1'
#
loop_
_entity.id
_entity.type
_entity.pdbx_description
1 polymer ?
#
loop_
_entity_poly.entity_id
_entity_poly.type
_entity_poly.pdbx_seq_one_letter_code
_entity_poly.pdbx_strand_id
1 'polypeptide(L)'
;MSANSAKAGLSTNQSVIASLLEQSSRHLFGPTSQPTVPPKQQVVSITGLTEKLHYLKPEEINQIKRAFQFADTAHLGQYRHSGEPYITHPVSVAELCASWRLDAQSIMAALLHDVIEDSGYSQTDLVNQFGAKVAELVEGLTKLDKLEFQSHAEAQAESFRKMFMAMARDVRVILVKLADRTHNMHTLDAVPVEKRRRVALETMEIYAPIAHRLGLNLIYRDLQDVSFK
;
A
#
# COMPACT_ATOMS: atom_id res chain seq x y z
N MET A 1 -31.06 52.51 -10.94
CA MET A 1 -31.22 51.06 -11.18
C MET A 1 -29.82 50.50 -11.47
N SER A 2 -28.97 50.31 -10.46
CA SER A 2 -28.85 49.11 -9.62
C SER A 2 -28.92 47.79 -10.39
N ALA A 3 -27.75 47.22 -10.71
CA ALA A 3 -27.34 45.88 -10.29
C ALA A 3 -25.89 45.62 -10.75
N ASN A 4 -24.96 45.74 -9.82
CA ASN A 4 -23.58 45.25 -9.94
C ASN A 4 -23.40 44.09 -8.94
N SER A 5 -22.45 43.22 -9.23
CA SER A 5 -21.85 42.19 -8.37
C SER A 5 -22.66 40.90 -8.11
N ALA A 6 -22.03 39.79 -8.53
CA ALA A 6 -21.75 38.58 -7.73
C ALA A 6 -21.87 37.32 -8.59
N LYS A 7 -20.76 36.90 -9.23
CA LYS A 7 -20.48 35.50 -9.63
C LYS A 7 -19.08 35.39 -10.27
N ALA A 8 -18.05 35.69 -9.50
CA ALA A 8 -16.68 35.32 -9.85
C ALA A 8 -15.95 34.99 -8.54
N GLY A 9 -15.91 33.71 -8.19
CA GLY A 9 -15.27 33.29 -6.93
C GLY A 9 -15.34 31.80 -6.57
N LEU A 10 -16.11 30.96 -7.28
CA LEU A 10 -16.25 29.55 -6.90
C LEU A 10 -15.46 28.52 -7.75
N SER A 11 -14.81 28.91 -8.86
CA SER A 11 -14.21 27.92 -9.78
C SER A 11 -12.72 27.63 -9.58
N THR A 12 -12.01 28.41 -8.76
CA THR A 12 -10.54 28.30 -8.64
C THR A 12 -10.11 27.28 -7.58
N ASN A 13 -10.91 27.08 -6.52
CA ASN A 13 -10.58 26.08 -5.49
C ASN A 13 -10.86 24.63 -5.92
N GLN A 14 -11.83 24.40 -6.81
CA GLN A 14 -12.12 23.05 -7.34
C GLN A 14 -11.04 22.56 -8.31
N SER A 15 -10.42 23.44 -9.11
CA SER A 15 -9.34 23.07 -10.03
C SER A 15 -8.01 22.85 -9.31
N VAL A 16 -7.75 23.58 -8.22
CA VAL A 16 -6.55 23.37 -7.39
C VAL A 16 -6.65 22.05 -6.61
N ILE A 17 -7.83 21.69 -6.09
CA ILE A 17 -8.05 20.39 -5.44
C ILE A 17 -7.95 19.24 -6.45
N ALA A 18 -8.51 19.39 -7.66
CA ALA A 18 -8.41 18.38 -8.72
C ALA A 18 -6.95 18.16 -9.18
N SER A 19 -6.20 19.23 -9.42
CA SER A 19 -4.77 19.15 -9.79
C SER A 19 -3.87 18.68 -8.63
N LEU A 20 -4.26 18.94 -7.37
CA LEU A 20 -3.63 18.32 -6.21
C LEU A 20 -3.88 16.82 -6.19
N LEU A 21 -5.09 16.36 -6.50
CA LEU A 21 -5.48 14.94 -6.53
C LEU A 21 -4.85 14.15 -7.69
N GLU A 22 -4.40 14.80 -8.76
CA GLU A 22 -3.75 14.16 -9.92
C GLU A 22 -2.35 13.58 -9.60
N GLN A 23 -1.70 14.03 -8.52
CA GLN A 23 -0.44 13.40 -8.09
C GLN A 23 -0.75 12.14 -7.30
N SER A 24 -0.64 11.00 -7.99
CA SER A 24 -0.68 9.65 -7.42
C SER A 24 -0.04 9.58 -6.03
N SER A 25 -0.75 8.99 -5.06
CA SER A 25 -0.29 8.74 -3.69
C SER A 25 0.96 7.84 -3.61
N ARG A 26 1.40 7.26 -4.74
CA ARG A 26 2.53 6.33 -4.87
C ARG A 26 3.89 6.94 -4.56
N HIS A 27 4.16 8.15 -5.05
CA HIS A 27 5.45 8.83 -4.79
C HIS A 27 5.61 9.22 -3.30
N LEU A 28 4.61 8.98 -2.46
CA LEU A 28 4.62 9.34 -1.04
C LEU A 28 5.19 8.25 -0.15
N PHE A 29 5.02 6.99 -0.55
CA PHE A 29 5.44 5.83 0.22
C PHE A 29 6.50 5.00 -0.47
N GLY A 30 6.74 5.23 -1.77
CA GLY A 30 7.82 4.59 -2.51
C GLY A 30 9.22 4.97 -1.98
N PRO A 31 10.24 4.25 -2.45
CA PRO A 31 11.61 4.40 -1.99
C PRO A 31 12.26 5.69 -2.45
N THR A 32 13.14 6.21 -1.61
CA THR A 32 13.98 7.39 -1.89
C THR A 32 15.45 6.98 -1.99
N SER A 33 16.19 7.60 -2.92
CA SER A 33 17.59 7.26 -3.22
C SER A 33 18.59 7.85 -2.21
N GLN A 34 18.19 8.91 -1.50
CA GLN A 34 18.96 9.50 -0.40
C GLN A 34 18.00 10.02 0.67
N PRO A 35 18.09 9.52 1.92
CA PRO A 35 17.24 10.03 2.98
C PRO A 35 17.66 11.46 3.35
N THR A 36 16.68 12.34 3.57
CA THR A 36 16.90 13.73 4.04
C THR A 36 17.47 13.78 5.47
N VAL A 37 17.36 12.67 6.18
CA VAL A 37 17.91 12.40 7.51
C VAL A 37 19.00 11.34 7.34
N PRO A 38 20.15 11.42 8.04
CA PRO A 38 21.18 10.39 7.94
C PRO A 38 20.60 8.99 8.15
N PRO A 39 20.99 7.99 7.32
CA PRO A 39 20.40 6.67 7.36
C PRO A 39 20.59 6.05 8.74
N LYS A 40 19.50 5.58 9.35
CA LYS A 40 19.60 4.78 10.57
C LYS A 40 20.20 3.44 10.18
N GLN A 41 21.41 3.14 10.66
CA GLN A 41 21.98 1.80 10.54
C GLN A 41 21.15 0.85 11.41
N GLN A 42 20.20 0.16 10.77
CA GLN A 42 19.31 -0.77 11.44
C GLN A 42 19.42 -2.13 10.74
N VAL A 43 19.76 -3.15 11.52
CA VAL A 43 19.65 -4.53 11.06
C VAL A 43 18.16 -4.87 11.03
N VAL A 44 17.60 -5.04 9.84
CA VAL A 44 16.20 -5.45 9.69
C VAL A 44 16.14 -6.96 9.90
N SER A 45 15.42 -7.38 10.94
CA SER A 45 15.26 -8.79 11.28
C SER A 45 13.89 -9.30 10.85
N ILE A 46 13.89 -10.48 10.22
CA ILE A 46 12.70 -11.28 9.85
C ILE A 46 12.20 -12.12 11.05
N THR A 47 12.84 -12.05 12.21
CA THR A 47 12.43 -12.84 13.39
C THR A 47 10.97 -12.58 13.78
N GLY A 48 10.53 -11.32 13.83
CA GLY A 48 9.15 -10.96 14.18
C GLY A 48 8.11 -11.57 13.22
N LEU A 49 8.41 -11.57 11.93
CA LEU A 49 7.62 -12.29 10.94
C LEU A 49 7.64 -13.79 11.19
N THR A 50 8.81 -14.40 11.36
CA THR A 50 8.97 -15.86 11.49
C THR A 50 8.19 -16.43 12.69
N GLU A 51 8.16 -15.72 13.82
CA GLU A 51 7.40 -16.10 15.02
C GLU A 51 5.88 -16.18 14.75
N LYS A 52 5.38 -15.34 13.84
CA LYS A 52 3.96 -15.32 13.45
C LYS A 52 3.59 -16.41 12.44
N LEU A 53 4.56 -17.05 11.79
CA LEU A 53 4.33 -18.05 10.72
C LEU A 53 4.19 -19.50 11.20
N HIS A 54 4.04 -19.74 12.51
CA HIS A 54 3.93 -21.10 13.09
C HIS A 54 2.74 -21.93 12.58
N TYR A 55 1.78 -21.31 11.89
CA TYR A 55 0.63 -21.98 11.29
C TYR A 55 0.91 -22.53 9.87
N LEU A 56 2.07 -22.21 9.28
CA LEU A 56 2.49 -22.67 7.95
C LEU A 56 3.44 -23.85 8.04
N LYS A 57 3.59 -24.58 6.93
CA LYS A 57 4.54 -25.69 6.83
C LYS A 57 5.98 -25.18 6.78
N PRO A 58 6.97 -25.95 7.27
CA PRO A 58 8.38 -25.57 7.20
C PRO A 58 8.87 -25.23 5.77
N GLU A 59 8.36 -25.94 4.76
CA GLU A 59 8.69 -25.68 3.35
C GLU A 59 8.18 -24.32 2.88
N GLU A 60 6.97 -23.94 3.30
CA GLU A 60 6.36 -22.63 3.00
C GLU A 60 7.12 -21.50 3.70
N ILE A 61 7.54 -21.70 4.96
CA ILE A 61 8.37 -20.75 5.69
C ILE A 61 9.71 -20.53 4.97
N ASN A 62 10.30 -21.59 4.41
CA ASN A 62 11.53 -21.47 3.61
C ASN A 62 11.31 -20.67 2.31
N GLN A 63 10.16 -20.82 1.66
CA GLN A 63 9.81 -19.98 0.49
C GLN A 63 9.64 -18.52 0.87
N ILE A 64 9.00 -18.22 2.01
CA ILE A 64 8.85 -16.86 2.53
C ILE A 64 10.22 -16.24 2.84
N LYS A 65 11.15 -17.00 3.45
CA LYS A 65 12.52 -16.54 3.70
C LYS A 65 13.26 -16.19 2.40
N ARG A 66 13.08 -16.98 1.33
CA ARG A 66 13.64 -16.66 0.01
C ARG A 66 13.03 -15.40 -0.60
N ALA A 67 11.72 -15.22 -0.46
CA ALA A 67 11.03 -14.00 -0.92
C ALA A 67 11.55 -12.76 -0.17
N PHE A 68 11.78 -12.87 1.15
CA PHE A 68 12.38 -11.81 1.95
C PHE A 68 13.79 -11.44 1.45
N GLN A 69 14.67 -12.43 1.25
CA GLN A 69 16.03 -12.18 0.75
C GLN A 69 16.03 -11.50 -0.63
N PHE A 70 15.10 -11.91 -1.49
CA PHE A 70 14.93 -11.31 -2.80
C PHE A 70 14.43 -9.86 -2.71
N ALA A 71 13.43 -9.58 -1.87
CA ALA A 71 12.93 -8.23 -1.63
C ALA A 71 14.02 -7.31 -1.03
N ASP A 72 14.79 -7.82 -0.06
CA ASP A 72 15.90 -7.08 0.56
C ASP A 72 16.97 -6.71 -0.49
N THR A 73 17.29 -7.64 -1.38
CA THR A 73 18.22 -7.39 -2.49
C THR A 73 17.65 -6.39 -3.50
N ALA A 74 16.37 -6.52 -3.85
CA ALA A 74 15.70 -5.64 -4.82
C ALA A 74 15.62 -4.19 -4.34
N HIS A 75 15.43 -3.99 -3.03
CA HIS A 75 15.33 -2.68 -2.41
C HIS A 75 16.65 -2.23 -1.76
N LEU A 76 17.79 -2.85 -2.09
CA LEU A 76 19.08 -2.49 -1.52
C LEU A 76 19.46 -1.04 -1.90
N GLY A 77 19.83 -0.25 -0.90
CA GLY A 77 20.16 1.17 -1.09
C GLY A 77 18.95 2.09 -1.23
N GLN A 78 17.74 1.55 -1.06
CA GLN A 78 16.51 2.32 -1.02
C GLN A 78 16.08 2.61 0.43
N TYR A 79 15.57 3.81 0.67
CA TYR A 79 15.16 4.26 2.01
C TYR A 79 13.74 4.82 2.02
N ARG A 80 13.04 4.66 3.14
CA ARG A 80 11.78 5.37 3.42
C ARG A 80 12.06 6.86 3.67
N HIS A 81 11.01 7.67 3.54
CA HIS A 81 11.04 9.10 3.92
C HIS A 81 11.45 9.33 5.39
N SER A 82 11.26 8.33 6.26
CA SER A 82 11.72 8.32 7.65
C SER A 82 13.23 8.11 7.83
N GLY A 83 13.95 7.71 6.78
CA GLY A 83 15.37 7.36 6.83
C GLY A 83 15.68 5.90 7.14
N GLU A 84 14.67 5.04 7.27
CA GLU A 84 14.81 3.60 7.48
C GLU A 84 15.02 2.85 6.15
N PRO A 85 15.71 1.69 6.15
CA PRO A 85 15.82 0.84 4.96
C PRO A 85 14.43 0.48 4.41
N TYR A 86 14.23 0.53 3.09
CA TYR A 86 12.90 0.32 2.51
C TYR A 86 12.28 -1.04 2.85
N ILE A 87 13.11 -2.07 3.00
CA ILE A 87 12.70 -3.43 3.36
C ILE A 87 11.90 -3.52 4.67
N THR A 88 12.00 -2.53 5.58
CA THR A 88 11.18 -2.50 6.80
C THR A 88 9.68 -2.45 6.50
N HIS A 89 9.29 -1.81 5.38
CA HIS A 89 7.90 -1.69 4.98
C HIS A 89 7.32 -3.03 4.50
N PRO A 90 7.86 -3.71 3.46
CA PRO A 90 7.35 -5.01 3.04
C PRO A 90 7.32 -6.05 4.17
N VAL A 91 8.31 -6.02 5.08
CA VAL A 91 8.31 -6.88 6.27
C VAL A 91 7.13 -6.57 7.19
N SER A 92 6.86 -5.30 7.49
CA SER A 92 5.72 -4.90 8.32
C SER A 92 4.37 -5.27 7.71
N VAL A 93 4.24 -5.13 6.39
CA VAL A 93 3.04 -5.56 5.64
C VAL A 93 2.86 -7.07 5.72
N ALA A 94 3.94 -7.85 5.55
CA ALA A 94 3.93 -9.29 5.67
C ALA A 94 3.59 -9.75 7.10
N GLU A 95 4.06 -9.05 8.13
CA GLU A 95 3.72 -9.33 9.52
C GLU A 95 2.25 -9.12 9.83
N LEU A 96 1.64 -8.08 9.27
CA LEU A 96 0.21 -7.82 9.41
C LEU A 96 -0.61 -8.89 8.70
N CYS A 97 -0.20 -9.31 7.49
CA CYS A 97 -0.80 -10.43 6.79
C CYS A 97 -0.68 -11.76 7.59
N ALA A 98 0.48 -12.00 8.22
CA ALA A 98 0.69 -13.17 9.07
C ALA A 98 -0.21 -13.15 10.32
N SER A 99 -0.50 -11.95 10.86
CA SER A 99 -1.44 -11.81 11.98
C SER A 99 -2.87 -12.23 11.63
N TRP A 100 -3.26 -12.09 10.37
CA TRP A 100 -4.55 -12.58 9.84
C TRP A 100 -4.49 -14.04 9.38
N ARG A 101 -3.35 -14.71 9.59
CA ARG A 101 -3.10 -16.10 9.20
C ARG A 101 -3.30 -16.37 7.70
N LEU A 102 -2.90 -15.43 6.84
CA LEU A 102 -2.97 -15.64 5.38
C LEU A 102 -2.00 -16.73 4.92
N ASP A 103 -2.29 -17.36 3.80
CA ASP A 103 -1.47 -18.41 3.22
C ASP A 103 -0.09 -17.92 2.77
N ALA A 104 0.83 -18.86 2.58
CA ALA A 104 2.23 -18.55 2.25
C ALA A 104 2.38 -17.65 1.03
N GLN A 105 1.56 -17.84 0.00
CA GLN A 105 1.59 -17.03 -1.22
C GLN A 105 1.20 -15.58 -0.96
N SER A 106 0.25 -15.31 -0.06
CA SER A 106 -0.09 -13.95 0.37
C SER A 106 1.06 -13.28 1.11
N ILE A 107 1.74 -14.01 2.00
CA ILE A 107 2.89 -13.47 2.74
C ILE A 107 4.04 -13.16 1.79
N MET A 108 4.30 -14.05 0.83
CA MET A 108 5.29 -13.81 -0.22
C MET A 108 4.90 -12.60 -1.08
N ALA A 109 3.64 -12.49 -1.50
CA ALA A 109 3.15 -11.34 -2.27
C ALA A 109 3.29 -10.04 -1.48
N ALA A 110 3.02 -10.03 -0.17
CA ALA A 110 3.23 -8.87 0.70
C ALA A 110 4.70 -8.43 0.76
N LEU A 111 5.64 -9.37 0.82
CA LEU A 111 7.07 -9.04 0.77
C LEU A 111 7.52 -8.49 -0.59
N LEU A 112 6.83 -8.85 -1.67
CA LEU A 112 7.22 -8.58 -3.05
C LEU A 112 6.40 -7.49 -3.74
N HIS A 113 5.40 -6.92 -3.06
CA HIS A 113 4.36 -6.12 -3.71
C HIS A 113 4.88 -4.89 -4.47
N ASP A 114 5.92 -4.25 -3.93
CA ASP A 114 6.55 -3.07 -4.53
C ASP A 114 7.74 -3.41 -5.44
N VAL A 115 8.16 -4.67 -5.51
CA VAL A 115 9.37 -5.05 -6.26
C VAL A 115 9.21 -4.74 -7.76
N ILE A 116 8.04 -4.98 -8.35
CA ILE A 116 7.83 -4.67 -9.79
C ILE A 116 7.82 -3.16 -10.05
N GLU A 117 7.30 -2.35 -9.12
CA GLU A 117 7.13 -0.91 -9.33
C GLU A 117 8.43 -0.14 -9.04
N ASP A 118 9.15 -0.54 -8.00
CA ASP A 118 10.25 0.24 -7.43
C ASP A 118 11.64 -0.36 -7.71
N SER A 119 11.71 -1.44 -8.47
CA SER A 119 12.97 -2.06 -8.86
C SER A 119 13.01 -2.35 -10.36
N GLY A 120 14.14 -2.90 -10.84
CA GLY A 120 14.30 -3.33 -12.23
C GLY A 120 13.71 -4.70 -12.56
N TYR A 121 13.04 -5.37 -11.62
CA TYR A 121 12.52 -6.73 -11.81
C TYR A 121 11.16 -6.75 -12.53
N SER A 122 10.99 -7.75 -13.38
CA SER A 122 9.79 -7.98 -14.18
C SER A 122 8.85 -9.02 -13.55
N GLN A 123 7.60 -9.06 -13.99
CA GLN A 123 6.68 -10.14 -13.63
C GLN A 123 7.24 -11.52 -13.99
N THR A 124 7.92 -11.64 -15.14
CA THR A 124 8.55 -12.89 -15.58
C THR A 124 9.62 -13.37 -14.61
N ASP A 125 10.38 -12.47 -13.98
CA ASP A 125 11.38 -12.83 -12.97
C ASP A 125 10.71 -13.44 -11.73
N LEU A 126 9.58 -12.87 -11.30
CA LEU A 126 8.80 -13.39 -10.18
C LEU A 126 8.18 -14.75 -10.49
N VAL A 127 7.68 -14.96 -11.70
CA VAL A 127 7.17 -16.27 -12.14
C VAL A 127 8.26 -17.33 -12.06
N ASN A 128 9.46 -17.02 -12.56
CA ASN A 128 10.58 -17.95 -12.58
C ASN A 128 11.09 -18.31 -11.17
N GLN A 129 11.04 -17.37 -10.22
CA GLN A 129 11.56 -17.58 -8.88
C GLN A 129 10.54 -18.13 -7.88
N PHE A 130 9.29 -17.67 -7.96
CA PHE A 130 8.25 -17.91 -6.94
C PHE A 130 6.98 -18.55 -7.49
N GLY A 131 6.91 -18.75 -8.81
CA GLY A 131 5.79 -19.36 -9.49
C GLY A 131 4.71 -18.38 -9.93
N ALA A 132 3.86 -18.83 -10.86
CA ALA A 132 2.83 -18.01 -11.49
C ALA A 132 1.88 -17.36 -10.47
N LYS A 133 1.51 -18.09 -9.42
CA LYS A 133 0.47 -17.61 -8.51
C LYS A 133 0.91 -16.41 -7.66
N VAL A 134 2.16 -16.38 -7.20
CA VAL A 134 2.72 -15.23 -6.46
C VAL A 134 2.86 -14.04 -7.41
N ALA A 135 3.34 -14.26 -8.64
CA ALA A 135 3.47 -13.21 -9.64
C ALA A 135 2.12 -12.60 -10.04
N GLU A 136 1.05 -13.39 -10.14
CA GLU A 136 -0.32 -12.91 -10.36
C GLU A 136 -0.82 -12.03 -9.20
N LEU A 137 -0.54 -12.42 -7.96
CA LEU A 137 -0.93 -11.63 -6.78
C LEU A 137 -0.22 -10.27 -6.77
N VAL A 138 1.10 -10.26 -6.99
CA VAL A 138 1.91 -9.04 -7.06
C VAL A 138 1.44 -8.15 -8.21
N GLU A 139 1.21 -8.71 -9.40
CA GLU A 139 0.68 -7.95 -10.53
C GLU A 139 -0.72 -7.39 -10.25
N GLY A 140 -1.56 -8.15 -9.54
CA GLY A 140 -2.87 -7.68 -9.08
C GLY A 140 -2.77 -6.46 -8.17
N LEU A 141 -1.80 -6.43 -7.26
CA LEU A 141 -1.51 -5.30 -6.37
C LEU A 141 -1.06 -4.08 -7.17
N THR A 142 -0.02 -4.23 -8.01
CA THR A 142 0.47 -3.19 -8.94
C THR A 142 -0.65 -2.60 -9.80
N LYS A 143 -1.54 -3.44 -10.34
CA LYS A 143 -2.65 -2.98 -11.18
C LYS A 143 -3.71 -2.22 -10.39
N LEU A 144 -4.03 -2.64 -9.17
CA LEU A 144 -4.95 -1.91 -8.31
C LEU A 144 -4.44 -0.50 -8.02
N ASP A 145 -3.13 -0.35 -7.83
CA ASP A 145 -2.52 0.97 -7.63
C ASP A 145 -2.62 1.86 -8.87
N LYS A 146 -2.64 1.29 -10.09
CA LYS A 146 -2.73 2.03 -11.36
C LYS A 146 -4.15 2.50 -11.70
N LEU A 147 -5.16 2.06 -10.95
CA LEU A 147 -6.54 2.50 -11.16
C LEU A 147 -6.72 3.91 -10.58
N GLU A 148 -6.41 4.94 -11.38
CA GLU A 148 -6.64 6.33 -11.03
C GLU A 148 -8.15 6.63 -10.91
N PHE A 149 -8.53 7.28 -9.81
CA PHE A 149 -9.91 7.65 -9.50
C PHE A 149 -10.25 8.98 -10.18
N GLN A 150 -11.13 8.97 -11.19
CA GLN A 150 -11.59 10.20 -11.86
C GLN A 150 -12.87 10.79 -11.23
N SER A 151 -12.74 11.84 -10.41
CA SER A 151 -13.83 12.71 -9.93
C SER A 151 -14.87 12.10 -8.95
N HIS A 152 -15.46 12.98 -8.13
CA HIS A 152 -15.79 12.71 -6.71
C HIS A 152 -16.98 11.80 -6.37
N ALA A 153 -17.88 11.42 -7.29
CA ALA A 153 -19.11 10.68 -6.91
C ALA A 153 -19.41 9.47 -7.80
N GLU A 154 -19.42 9.62 -9.12
CA GLU A 154 -19.70 8.51 -10.04
C GLU A 154 -18.51 7.55 -10.18
N ALA A 155 -17.27 8.06 -10.17
CA ALA A 155 -16.11 7.19 -10.15
C ALA A 155 -15.86 6.56 -8.79
N GLN A 156 -16.46 7.04 -7.69
CA GLN A 156 -16.37 6.32 -6.43
C GLN A 156 -17.09 4.97 -6.56
N ALA A 157 -18.33 4.96 -7.05
CA ALA A 157 -19.09 3.73 -7.28
C ALA A 157 -18.45 2.84 -8.36
N GLU A 158 -17.95 3.42 -9.45
CA GLU A 158 -17.28 2.66 -10.52
C GLU A 158 -15.91 2.11 -10.08
N SER A 159 -15.15 2.84 -9.27
CA SER A 159 -13.88 2.38 -8.70
C SER A 159 -14.11 1.36 -7.61
N PHE A 160 -15.15 1.52 -6.78
CA PHE A 160 -15.62 0.46 -5.89
C PHE A 160 -15.96 -0.79 -6.71
N ARG A 161 -16.66 -0.66 -7.83
CA ARG A 161 -17.01 -1.81 -8.70
C ARG A 161 -15.77 -2.45 -9.34
N LYS A 162 -14.81 -1.67 -9.84
CA LYS A 162 -13.55 -2.15 -10.43
C LYS A 162 -12.66 -2.83 -9.38
N MET A 163 -12.53 -2.23 -8.20
CA MET A 163 -11.84 -2.81 -7.05
C MET A 163 -12.52 -4.11 -6.60
N PHE A 164 -13.86 -4.14 -6.51
CA PHE A 164 -14.61 -5.37 -6.22
C PHE A 164 -14.45 -6.43 -7.30
N MET A 165 -14.33 -6.07 -8.58
CA MET A 165 -14.08 -7.03 -9.66
C MET A 165 -12.65 -7.58 -9.65
N ALA A 166 -11.66 -6.77 -9.27
CA ALA A 166 -10.30 -7.23 -9.02
C ALA A 166 -10.23 -8.14 -7.78
N MET A 167 -10.91 -7.76 -6.69
CA MET A 167 -11.12 -8.58 -5.49
C MET A 167 -11.84 -9.89 -5.77
N ALA A 168 -12.82 -9.88 -6.69
CA ALA A 168 -13.64 -11.05 -7.01
C ALA A 168 -12.81 -12.20 -7.62
N ARG A 169 -11.63 -11.91 -8.17
CA ARG A 169 -10.73 -12.96 -8.69
C ARG A 169 -9.88 -13.58 -7.59
N ASP A 170 -9.37 -12.77 -6.67
CA ASP A 170 -8.56 -13.25 -5.55
C ASP A 170 -8.61 -12.28 -4.36
N VAL A 171 -9.31 -12.67 -3.29
CA VAL A 171 -9.48 -11.84 -2.08
C VAL A 171 -8.15 -11.51 -1.40
N ARG A 172 -7.11 -12.31 -1.63
CA ARG A 172 -5.78 -12.09 -1.03
C ARG A 172 -5.17 -10.76 -1.47
N VAL A 173 -5.45 -10.32 -2.69
CA VAL A 173 -4.95 -9.03 -3.22
C VAL A 173 -5.45 -7.86 -2.36
N ILE A 174 -6.73 -7.81 -2.02
CA ILE A 174 -7.26 -6.71 -1.19
C ILE A 174 -6.80 -6.79 0.25
N LEU A 175 -6.61 -8.01 0.78
CA LEU A 175 -6.09 -8.17 2.13
C LEU A 175 -4.67 -7.61 2.22
N VAL A 176 -3.78 -8.02 1.31
CA VAL A 176 -2.42 -7.45 1.25
C VAL A 176 -2.47 -5.94 1.03
N LYS A 177 -3.39 -5.42 0.22
CA LYS A 177 -3.52 -3.98 0.01
C LYS A 177 -4.00 -3.21 1.25
N LEU A 178 -4.90 -3.79 2.03
CA LEU A 178 -5.30 -3.23 3.32
C LEU A 178 -4.14 -3.24 4.31
N ALA A 179 -3.30 -4.28 4.30
CA ALA A 179 -2.13 -4.34 5.15
C ALA A 179 -1.10 -3.25 4.79
N ASP A 180 -0.83 -3.09 3.49
CA ASP A 180 -0.02 -1.99 2.94
C ASP A 180 -0.57 -0.63 3.40
N ARG A 181 -1.86 -0.36 3.14
CA ARG A 181 -2.48 0.90 3.53
C ARG A 181 -2.42 1.17 5.03
N THR A 182 -2.61 0.14 5.85
CA THR A 182 -2.52 0.26 7.32
C THR A 182 -1.13 0.72 7.75
N HIS A 183 -0.08 0.08 7.21
CA HIS A 183 1.29 0.47 7.53
C HIS A 183 1.64 1.88 7.01
N ASN A 184 1.15 2.26 5.83
CA ASN A 184 1.36 3.61 5.29
C ASN A 184 0.68 4.68 6.16
N MET A 185 -0.51 4.40 6.69
CA MET A 185 -1.15 5.29 7.65
C MET A 185 -0.39 5.41 8.98
N HIS A 186 0.26 4.34 9.44
CA HIS A 186 1.09 4.36 10.66
C HIS A 186 2.41 5.10 10.47
N THR A 187 2.89 5.23 9.24
CA THR A 187 4.14 5.92 8.90
C THR A 187 3.92 7.29 8.24
N LEU A 188 2.68 7.81 8.33
CA LEU A 188 2.24 8.99 7.63
C LEU A 188 2.93 10.28 8.11
N ASP A 189 3.43 10.33 9.34
CA ASP A 189 4.05 11.51 9.95
C ASP A 189 5.30 12.02 9.23
N ALA A 190 6.01 11.15 8.50
CA ALA A 190 7.17 11.51 7.70
C ALA A 190 6.80 12.21 6.37
N VAL A 191 5.51 12.25 6.02
CA VAL A 191 4.99 12.78 4.74
C VAL A 191 4.49 14.23 4.91
N PRO A 192 4.66 15.12 3.91
CA PRO A 192 4.17 16.51 3.98
C PRO A 192 2.66 16.63 4.25
N VAL A 193 2.26 17.62 5.06
CA VAL A 193 0.87 17.85 5.55
C VAL A 193 -0.19 17.79 4.46
N GLU A 194 0.02 18.50 3.34
CA GLU A 194 -0.93 18.53 2.22
C GLU A 194 -1.24 17.14 1.66
N LYS A 195 -0.24 16.26 1.72
CA LYS A 195 -0.32 14.90 1.19
C LYS A 195 -0.88 13.93 2.22
N ARG A 196 -0.61 14.15 3.52
CA ARG A 196 -1.22 13.40 4.62
C ARG A 196 -2.74 13.47 4.58
N ARG A 197 -3.31 14.67 4.40
CA ARG A 197 -4.76 14.86 4.32
C ARG A 197 -5.40 14.07 3.19
N ARG A 198 -4.75 14.00 2.02
CA ARG A 198 -5.23 13.23 0.87
C ARG A 198 -5.28 11.73 1.18
N VAL A 199 -4.20 11.20 1.74
CA VAL A 199 -4.07 9.78 2.08
C VAL A 199 -5.07 9.38 3.17
N ALA A 200 -5.29 10.25 4.16
CA ALA A 200 -6.31 10.05 5.19
C ALA A 200 -7.75 10.05 4.62
N LEU A 201 -8.07 10.98 3.71
CA LEU A 201 -9.37 11.00 3.03
C LEU A 201 -9.61 9.74 2.20
N GLU A 202 -8.62 9.33 1.39
CA GLU A 202 -8.69 8.09 0.61
C GLU A 202 -8.90 6.86 1.51
N THR A 203 -8.20 6.83 2.66
CA THR A 203 -8.33 5.76 3.65
C THR A 203 -9.73 5.68 4.24
N MET A 204 -10.31 6.82 4.62
CA MET A 204 -11.65 6.90 5.19
C MET A 204 -12.76 6.56 4.19
N GLU A 205 -12.63 7.05 2.96
CA GLU A 205 -13.66 6.88 1.94
C GLU A 205 -13.65 5.51 1.28
N ILE A 206 -12.47 4.87 1.18
CA ILE A 206 -12.29 3.65 0.39
C ILE A 206 -11.90 2.47 1.28
N TYR A 207 -10.74 2.55 1.93
CA TYR A 207 -10.13 1.38 2.59
C TYR A 207 -10.84 0.98 3.89
N ALA A 208 -11.24 1.94 4.72
CA ALA A 208 -11.96 1.66 5.97
C ALA A 208 -13.30 0.95 5.72
N PRO A 209 -14.18 1.41 4.80
CA PRO A 209 -15.40 0.68 4.44
C PRO A 209 -15.14 -0.75 3.94
N ILE A 210 -14.05 -0.98 3.23
CA ILE A 210 -13.67 -2.32 2.73
C ILE A 210 -13.25 -3.22 3.89
N ALA A 211 -12.39 -2.73 4.79
CA ALA A 211 -12.00 -3.47 5.99
C ALA A 211 -13.24 -3.87 6.81
N HIS A 212 -14.20 -2.97 6.97
CA HIS A 212 -15.47 -3.25 7.65
C HIS A 212 -16.28 -4.34 6.94
N ARG A 213 -16.42 -4.27 5.60
CA ARG A 213 -17.15 -5.26 4.80
C ARG A 213 -16.51 -6.65 4.82
N LEU A 214 -15.18 -6.73 4.97
CA LEU A 214 -14.44 -7.98 5.10
C LEU A 214 -14.41 -8.51 6.55
N GLY A 215 -15.06 -7.83 7.49
CA GLY A 215 -15.10 -8.22 8.90
C GLY A 215 -13.81 -7.91 9.68
N LEU A 216 -12.88 -7.15 9.10
CA LEU A 216 -11.63 -6.72 9.74
C LEU A 216 -11.88 -5.52 10.65
N ASN A 217 -12.69 -5.70 11.69
CA ASN A 217 -13.16 -4.62 12.57
C ASN A 217 -12.03 -3.87 13.29
N LEU A 218 -10.95 -4.58 13.67
CA LEU A 218 -9.79 -3.96 14.30
C LEU A 218 -9.09 -3.00 13.35
N ILE A 219 -8.87 -3.44 12.10
CA ILE A 219 -8.24 -2.63 11.05
C ILE A 219 -9.14 -1.48 10.65
N TYR A 220 -10.44 -1.71 10.53
CA TYR A 220 -11.40 -0.65 10.27
C TYR A 220 -11.30 0.48 11.29
N ARG A 221 -11.32 0.16 12.60
CA ARG A 221 -11.19 1.16 13.66
C ARG A 221 -9.83 1.84 13.66
N ASP A 222 -8.77 1.06 13.52
CA ASP A 222 -7.41 1.59 13.47
C ASP A 222 -7.24 2.59 12.32
N LEU A 223 -7.67 2.22 11.10
CA LEU A 223 -7.66 3.11 9.93
C LEU A 223 -8.48 4.38 10.15
N GLN A 224 -9.60 4.31 10.86
CA GLN A 224 -10.37 5.51 11.23
C GLN A 224 -9.57 6.41 12.17
N ASP A 225 -9.07 5.84 13.28
CA ASP A 225 -8.37 6.58 14.32
C ASP A 225 -7.12 7.29 13.77
N VAL A 226 -6.33 6.60 12.94
CA VAL A 226 -5.14 7.20 12.31
C VAL A 226 -5.46 8.20 11.20
N SER A 227 -6.65 8.13 10.59
CA SER A 227 -7.08 9.12 9.59
C SER A 227 -7.60 10.42 10.23
N PHE A 228 -7.97 10.40 11.51
CA PHE A 228 -8.43 11.59 12.24
C PHE A 228 -7.29 12.37 12.94
N LYS A 229 -6.08 11.80 13.01
CA LYS A 229 -4.87 12.47 13.53
C LYS A 229 -4.29 13.46 12.53
#